data_AF-A0A368SXH5-F1
#
_entry.id   AF-A0A368SXH5-F1
#
_cell.length_a   1.000
_cell.length_b   1.000
_cell.length_c   1.000
_cell.angle_alpha   90.00
_cell.angle_beta   90.00
_cell.angle_gamma   90.00
#
_symmetry.space_group_name_H-M   'P 1'
#
loop_
_entity.id
_entity.type
_entity.pdbx_description
1 polymer ?
#
loop_
_entity_poly.entity_id
_entity_poly.type
_entity_poly.pdbx_seq_one_letter_code
_entity_poly.pdbx_strand_id
1 'polypeptide(L)'
;VAATARETAALRGAAVEARHARRLADLRGGRARVVAGAEIDSHELLLASVPEEVQASYRERLLEPLLHYDRDHRSDLVATLEAFLGHSGSWQRCAAAMHVHVNTLRYRIGRIEELTGRDLSSLEHRVDLFLALKLRG
;
A
#
# COMPACT_ATOMS: atom_id res chain seq x y z
N VAL A 1 -6.08 31.32 30.52
CA VAL A 1 -7.08 30.63 29.67
C VAL A 1 -6.47 30.00 28.41
N ALA A 2 -5.46 30.60 27.77
CA ALA A 2 -4.82 30.00 26.57
C ALA A 2 -3.91 28.78 26.84
N ALA A 3 -3.37 28.65 28.06
CA ALA A 3 -2.52 27.51 28.45
C ALA A 3 -3.32 26.20 28.62
N THR A 4 -4.48 26.28 29.28
CA THR A 4 -5.37 25.12 29.53
C THR A 4 -5.99 24.54 28.25
N ALA A 5 -6.26 25.38 27.25
CA ALA A 5 -6.72 24.94 25.93
C ALA A 5 -5.63 24.19 25.14
N ARG A 6 -4.37 24.61 25.29
CA ARG A 6 -3.21 23.96 24.67
C ARG A 6 -2.91 22.61 25.32
N GLU A 7 -3.03 22.55 26.65
CA GLU A 7 -2.90 21.32 27.45
C GLU A 7 -3.97 20.28 27.12
N THR A 8 -5.23 20.70 26.98
CA THR A 8 -6.34 19.80 26.60
C THR A 8 -6.26 19.32 25.15
N ALA A 9 -5.79 20.16 24.23
CA ALA A 9 -5.51 19.75 22.85
C ALA A 9 -4.34 18.75 22.77
N ALA A 10 -3.26 18.99 23.53
CA ALA A 10 -2.14 18.07 23.65
C ALA A 10 -2.56 16.71 24.27
N LEU A 11 -3.43 16.73 25.29
CA LEU A 11 -3.97 15.51 25.91
C LEU A 11 -4.83 14.69 24.93
N ARG A 12 -5.65 15.37 24.10
CA ARG A 12 -6.42 14.71 23.04
C ARG A 12 -5.51 14.13 21.96
N GLY A 13 -4.47 14.86 21.56
CA GLY A 13 -3.45 14.39 20.63
C GLY A 13 -2.80 13.10 21.13
N ALA A 14 -2.28 13.12 22.36
CA ALA A 14 -1.68 11.95 23.00
C ALA A 14 -2.64 10.75 23.12
N ALA A 15 -3.93 10.99 23.38
CA ALA A 15 -4.93 9.92 23.42
C ALA A 15 -5.26 9.33 22.04
N VAL A 16 -5.22 10.13 20.99
CA VAL A 16 -5.39 9.69 19.60
C VAL A 16 -4.17 8.87 19.18
N GLU A 17 -2.96 9.37 19.44
CA GLU A 17 -1.70 8.67 19.17
C GLU A 17 -1.61 7.31 19.88
N ALA A 18 -1.98 7.24 21.16
CA ALA A 18 -1.97 5.99 21.93
C ALA A 18 -2.93 4.94 21.35
N ARG A 19 -4.11 5.36 20.86
CA ARG A 19 -5.06 4.44 20.20
C ARG A 19 -4.52 3.93 18.87
N HIS A 20 -3.85 4.79 18.11
CA HIS A 20 -3.25 4.45 16.84
C HIS A 20 -2.07 3.47 17.00
N ALA A 21 -1.16 3.76 17.94
CA ALA A 21 -0.07 2.86 18.28
C ALA A 21 -0.57 1.47 18.71
N ARG A 22 -1.67 1.40 19.48
CA ARG A 22 -2.27 0.12 19.88
C ARG A 22 -2.83 -0.67 18.69
N ARG A 23 -3.63 -0.04 17.81
CA ARG A 23 -4.14 -0.72 16.60
C ARG A 23 -3.02 -1.24 15.71
N LEU A 24 -1.96 -0.44 15.55
CA LEU A 24 -0.81 -0.81 14.74
C LEU A 24 -0.03 -2.01 15.34
N ALA A 25 0.04 -2.08 16.67
CA ALA A 25 0.61 -3.23 17.38
C ALA A 25 -0.26 -4.49 17.26
N ASP A 26 -1.58 -4.33 17.33
CA ASP A 26 -2.55 -5.44 17.24
C ASP A 26 -2.53 -6.07 15.84
N LEU A 27 -2.41 -5.27 14.78
CA LEU A 27 -2.34 -5.76 13.38
C LEU A 27 -1.05 -6.49 13.05
N ARG A 28 0.07 -6.11 13.67
CA ARG A 28 1.41 -6.63 13.32
C ARG A 28 1.82 -7.89 14.10
N GLY A 29 0.96 -8.41 14.97
CA GLY A 29 1.08 -9.74 15.57
C GLY A 29 2.49 -10.11 16.08
N GLY A 30 3.02 -9.40 17.08
CA GLY A 30 4.33 -9.71 17.66
C GLY A 30 4.86 -8.65 18.62
N ARG A 31 5.68 -9.10 19.59
CA ARG A 31 6.24 -8.36 20.73
C ARG A 31 6.52 -6.87 20.44
N ALA A 32 5.74 -6.03 21.12
CA ALA A 32 5.87 -4.58 21.32
C ALA A 32 7.07 -3.91 20.61
N ARG A 33 6.76 -3.18 19.52
CA ARG A 33 7.67 -2.20 18.91
C ARG A 33 7.18 -0.80 19.24
N VAL A 34 8.11 0.08 19.61
CA VAL A 34 7.86 1.50 19.81
C VAL A 34 7.52 2.11 18.45
N VAL A 35 6.31 2.64 18.33
CA VAL A 35 5.83 3.40 17.16
C VAL A 35 6.13 4.86 17.45
N ALA A 36 7.11 5.44 16.76
CA ALA A 36 7.43 6.87 16.93
C ALA A 36 6.25 7.74 16.44
N GLY A 37 6.06 8.95 16.99
CA GLY A 37 4.93 9.83 16.62
C GLY A 37 4.80 10.12 15.12
N ALA A 38 5.88 10.03 14.34
CA ALA A 38 5.87 10.15 12.88
C ALA A 38 5.34 8.91 12.13
N GLU A 39 5.23 7.76 12.79
CA GLU A 39 4.64 6.53 12.23
C GLU A 39 3.10 6.53 12.31
N ILE A 40 2.53 7.52 12.98
CA ILE A 40 1.09 7.75 13.15
C ILE A 40 0.49 8.39 11.89
N ASP A 41 1.29 8.96 10.99
CA ASP A 41 0.84 9.50 9.70
C ASP A 41 1.06 8.51 8.53
N SER A 42 1.13 7.21 8.82
CA SER A 42 1.36 6.18 7.81
C SER A 42 0.05 5.66 7.19
N HIS A 43 0.10 5.32 5.90
CA HIS A 43 -1.01 4.66 5.20
C HIS A 43 -1.45 3.36 5.89
N GLU A 44 -0.53 2.66 6.57
CA GLU A 44 -0.83 1.46 7.35
C GLU A 44 -1.83 1.72 8.47
N LEU A 45 -1.74 2.86 9.15
CA LEU A 45 -2.69 3.22 10.19
C LEU A 45 -4.06 3.65 9.63
N LEU A 46 -4.06 4.31 8.47
CA LEU A 46 -5.30 4.64 7.77
C LEU A 46 -6.04 3.34 7.39
N LEU A 47 -5.33 2.39 6.79
CA LEU A 47 -5.87 1.07 6.43
C LEU A 47 -6.34 0.30 7.67
N ALA A 48 -5.58 0.35 8.78
CA ALA A 48 -5.95 -0.23 10.08
C ALA A 48 -7.28 0.28 10.66
N SER A 49 -7.77 1.42 10.17
CA SER A 49 -9.03 2.02 10.59
C SER A 49 -10.21 1.60 9.72
N VAL A 50 -9.96 0.93 8.60
CA VAL A 50 -10.96 0.39 7.66
C VAL A 50 -11.36 -1.02 8.11
N PRO A 51 -12.64 -1.41 8.08
CA PRO A 51 -13.06 -2.78 8.40
C PRO A 51 -12.39 -3.83 7.51
N GLU A 52 -12.07 -5.00 8.07
CA GLU A 52 -11.37 -6.09 7.36
C GLU A 52 -12.12 -6.53 6.10
N GLU A 53 -13.45 -6.56 6.14
CA GLU A 53 -14.28 -6.94 5.00
C GLU A 53 -14.13 -5.96 3.82
N VAL A 54 -13.96 -4.67 4.14
CA VAL A 54 -13.72 -3.62 3.14
C VAL A 54 -12.30 -3.72 2.60
N GLN A 55 -11.31 -3.98 3.46
CA GLN A 55 -9.93 -4.21 3.03
C GLN A 55 -9.82 -5.41 2.09
N ALA A 56 -10.45 -6.54 2.45
CA ALA A 56 -10.50 -7.75 1.64
C ALA A 56 -11.18 -7.50 0.29
N SER A 57 -12.37 -6.89 0.29
CA SER A 57 -13.09 -6.54 -0.93
C SER A 57 -12.28 -5.61 -1.85
N TYR A 58 -11.60 -4.62 -1.27
CA TYR A 58 -10.77 -3.68 -2.02
C TYR A 58 -9.56 -4.37 -2.66
N ARG A 59 -8.85 -5.21 -1.88
CA ARG A 59 -7.70 -6.00 -2.35
C ARG A 59 -8.11 -6.98 -3.44
N GLU A 60 -9.17 -7.75 -3.23
CA GLU A 60 -9.68 -8.73 -4.20
C GLU A 60 -10.04 -8.05 -5.52
N ARG A 61 -10.82 -6.96 -5.47
CA ARG A 61 -11.24 -6.24 -6.68
C ARG A 61 -10.07 -5.72 -7.51
N LEU A 62 -8.95 -5.34 -6.88
CA LEU A 62 -7.80 -4.74 -7.55
C LEU A 62 -6.72 -5.74 -7.95
N LEU A 63 -6.50 -6.79 -7.17
CA LEU A 63 -5.39 -7.73 -7.39
C LEU A 63 -5.83 -9.09 -7.92
N GLU A 64 -7.07 -9.51 -7.73
CA GLU A 64 -7.54 -10.82 -8.20
C GLU A 64 -7.34 -11.02 -9.72
N PRO A 65 -7.58 -10.01 -10.60
CA PRO A 65 -7.30 -10.15 -12.03
C PRO A 65 -5.83 -10.48 -12.33
N LEU A 66 -4.89 -9.91 -11.56
CA LEU A 66 -3.46 -10.16 -11.72
C LEU A 66 -3.06 -11.52 -11.15
N LEU A 67 -3.57 -11.88 -9.98
CA LEU A 67 -3.33 -13.17 -9.34
C LEU A 67 -3.83 -14.33 -10.20
N HIS A 68 -5.02 -14.18 -10.79
CA HIS A 68 -5.58 -15.14 -11.72
C HIS A 68 -4.71 -15.28 -12.96
N TYR A 69 -4.31 -14.15 -13.56
CA TYR A 69 -3.47 -14.15 -14.74
C TYR A 69 -2.10 -14.81 -14.48
N ASP A 70 -1.45 -14.48 -13.37
CA ASP A 70 -0.16 -15.04 -12.97
C ASP A 70 -0.24 -16.56 -12.77
N ARG A 71 -1.31 -17.06 -12.14
CA ARG A 71 -1.55 -18.49 -11.97
C ARG A 71 -1.71 -19.20 -13.32
N ASP A 72 -2.52 -18.65 -14.21
CA ASP A 72 -2.88 -19.30 -15.47
C ASP A 72 -1.76 -19.25 -16.51
N HIS A 73 -0.97 -18.16 -16.51
CA HIS A 73 0.07 -17.91 -17.51
C HIS A 73 1.49 -18.15 -16.98
N ARG A 74 1.63 -18.52 -15.70
CA ARG A 74 2.92 -18.62 -14.99
C ARG A 74 3.75 -17.34 -15.17
N SER A 75 3.09 -16.20 -14.97
CA SER A 75 3.71 -14.87 -15.07
C SER A 75 3.94 -14.25 -13.69
N ASP A 76 4.61 -13.10 -13.69
CA ASP A 76 4.98 -12.37 -12.46
C ASP A 76 4.44 -10.93 -12.47
N LEU A 77 3.20 -10.70 -12.88
CA LEU A 77 2.60 -9.37 -12.98
C LEU A 77 2.46 -8.70 -11.61
N VAL A 78 2.07 -9.44 -10.56
CA VAL A 78 2.00 -8.88 -9.20
C VAL A 78 3.38 -8.42 -8.74
N ALA A 79 4.42 -9.25 -8.91
CA ALA A 79 5.79 -8.88 -8.57
C ALA A 79 6.31 -7.72 -9.44
N THR A 80 5.91 -7.67 -10.71
CA THR A 80 6.24 -6.56 -11.62
C THR A 80 5.62 -5.24 -11.14
N LEU A 81 4.36 -5.28 -10.69
CA LEU A 81 3.66 -4.12 -10.13
C LEU A 81 4.33 -3.63 -8.84
N GLU A 82 4.63 -4.55 -7.92
CA GLU A 82 5.38 -4.26 -6.68
C GLU A 82 6.72 -3.58 -6.98
N ALA A 83 7.50 -4.13 -7.90
CA ALA A 83 8.78 -3.56 -8.32
C ALA A 83 8.61 -2.18 -8.98
N PHE A 84 7.63 -2.01 -9.87
CA PHE A 84 7.40 -0.76 -10.57
C PHE A 84 7.01 0.38 -9.62
N LEU A 85 6.08 0.12 -8.70
CA LEU A 85 5.67 1.09 -7.67
C LEU A 85 6.81 1.36 -6.67
N GLY A 86 7.56 0.32 -6.28
CA GLY A 86 8.75 0.46 -5.44
C GLY A 86 9.85 1.36 -6.05
N HIS A 87 9.89 1.47 -7.38
CA HIS A 87 10.78 2.37 -8.11
C HIS A 87 10.08 3.67 -8.57
N SER A 88 8.97 4.04 -7.94
CA SER A 88 8.19 5.26 -8.22
C SER A 88 7.68 5.37 -9.66
N GLY A 89 7.43 4.22 -10.31
CA GLY A 89 7.02 4.15 -11.72
C GLY A 89 8.13 4.42 -12.73
N SER A 90 9.40 4.35 -12.31
CA SER A 90 10.55 4.53 -13.21
C SER A 90 10.78 3.28 -14.05
N TRP A 91 10.53 3.37 -15.35
CA TRP A 91 10.80 2.31 -16.32
C TRP A 91 12.24 1.80 -16.29
N GLN A 92 13.21 2.71 -16.32
CA GLN A 92 14.63 2.36 -16.37
C GLN A 92 15.10 1.68 -15.08
N ARG A 93 14.77 2.27 -13.92
CA ARG A 93 15.19 1.72 -12.62
C ARG A 93 14.52 0.37 -12.34
N CYS A 94 13.22 0.26 -12.63
CA CYS A 94 12.48 -0.98 -12.45
C CYS A 94 13.00 -2.09 -13.38
N ALA A 95 13.20 -1.80 -14.67
CA ALA A 95 13.72 -2.79 -15.63
C ALA A 95 15.12 -3.29 -15.23
N ALA A 96 16.00 -2.37 -14.78
CA ALA A 96 17.31 -2.72 -14.27
C ALA A 96 17.22 -3.60 -13.02
N ALA A 97 16.40 -3.23 -12.03
CA ALA A 97 16.23 -3.99 -10.79
C ALA A 97 15.66 -5.40 -11.03
N MET A 98 14.74 -5.52 -11.99
CA MET A 98 14.14 -6.80 -12.38
C MET A 98 15.01 -7.61 -13.35
N HIS A 99 16.13 -7.07 -13.84
CA HIS A 99 16.98 -7.68 -14.87
C HIS A 99 16.21 -8.05 -16.15
N VAL A 100 15.24 -7.21 -16.55
CA VAL A 100 14.46 -7.37 -17.78
C VAL A 100 14.71 -6.22 -18.73
N HIS A 101 14.47 -6.45 -20.02
CA HIS A 101 14.48 -5.37 -20.99
C HIS A 101 13.29 -4.42 -20.77
N VAL A 102 13.48 -3.12 -21.02
CA VAL A 102 12.44 -2.10 -20.83
C VAL A 102 11.17 -2.37 -21.65
N ASN A 103 11.29 -2.99 -22.83
CA ASN A 103 10.14 -3.38 -23.65
C ASN A 103 9.32 -4.50 -22.99
N THR A 104 9.98 -5.46 -22.34
CA THR A 104 9.31 -6.52 -21.58
C THR A 104 8.56 -5.94 -20.39
N LEU A 105 9.18 -4.99 -19.67
CA LEU A 105 8.51 -4.27 -18.59
C LEU A 105 7.29 -3.50 -19.11
N ARG A 106 7.43 -2.79 -20.25
CA ARG A 106 6.31 -2.06 -20.88
C ARG A 106 5.15 -2.98 -21.22
N TYR A 107 5.42 -4.14 -21.80
CA TYR A 107 4.39 -5.14 -22.08
C TYR A 107 3.68 -5.60 -20.80
N ARG A 108 4.43 -5.94 -19.75
CA ARG A 108 3.86 -6.39 -18.47
C ARG A 108 3.01 -5.31 -17.80
N ILE A 109 3.49 -4.06 -17.80
CA ILE A 109 2.74 -2.93 -17.27
C ILE A 109 1.47 -2.68 -18.09
N GLY A 110 1.52 -2.67 -19.42
CA GLY A 110 0.32 -2.57 -20.25
C GLY A 110 -0.68 -3.69 -19.98
N ARG A 111 -0.21 -4.92 -19.78
CA ARG A 111 -1.05 -6.06 -19.37
C ARG A 111 -1.70 -5.83 -18.00
N ILE A 112 -0.97 -5.28 -17.04
CA ILE A 112 -1.51 -4.91 -15.72
C ILE A 112 -2.62 -3.87 -15.89
N GLU A 113 -2.37 -2.81 -16.64
CA GLU A 113 -3.35 -1.74 -16.87
C GLU A 113 -4.64 -2.27 -17.53
N GLU A 114 -4.50 -3.16 -18.53
CA GLU A 114 -5.61 -3.84 -19.20
C GLU A 114 -6.43 -4.70 -18.23
N LEU A 115 -5.77 -5.51 -17.39
CA LEU A 115 -6.44 -6.45 -16.48
C LEU A 115 -7.11 -5.74 -15.30
N THR A 116 -6.52 -4.67 -14.78
CA THR A 116 -7.07 -3.95 -13.62
C THR A 116 -7.96 -2.78 -14.01
N GLY A 117 -7.94 -2.36 -15.28
CA GLY A 117 -8.59 -1.13 -15.74
C GLY A 117 -7.98 0.13 -15.12
N ARG A 118 -6.70 0.08 -14.73
CA ARG A 118 -6.01 1.17 -14.01
C ARG A 118 -4.87 1.69 -14.86
N ASP A 119 -4.84 3.00 -15.06
CA ASP A 119 -3.74 3.71 -15.72
C ASP A 119 -2.59 3.96 -14.74
N LEU A 120 -1.46 3.27 -14.93
CA LEU A 120 -0.24 3.41 -14.14
C LEU A 120 0.56 4.66 -14.51
N SER A 121 0.07 5.54 -15.36
CA SER A 121 0.52 6.93 -15.46
C SER A 121 -0.16 7.85 -14.42
N SER A 122 -1.37 7.50 -13.97
CA SER A 122 -2.13 8.26 -12.97
C SER A 122 -1.65 7.97 -11.54
N LEU A 123 -1.41 9.04 -10.76
CA LEU A 123 -1.06 8.92 -9.35
C LEU A 123 -2.18 8.24 -8.54
N GLU A 124 -3.43 8.58 -8.80
CA GLU A 124 -4.59 8.04 -8.08
C GLU A 124 -4.65 6.51 -8.23
N HIS A 125 -4.50 6.03 -9.45
CA HIS A 125 -4.48 4.60 -9.75
C HIS A 125 -3.25 3.88 -9.18
N ARG A 126 -2.07 4.53 -9.17
CA ARG A 126 -0.89 3.99 -8.50
C ARG A 126 -1.11 3.87 -6.99
N VAL A 127 -1.75 4.85 -6.37
CA VAL A 127 -2.10 4.80 -4.94
C VAL A 127 -3.08 3.66 -4.69
N ASP A 128 -4.10 3.49 -5.54
CA ASP A 128 -5.05 2.40 -5.40
C ASP A 128 -4.35 1.03 -5.38
N LEU A 129 -3.52 0.78 -6.40
CA LEU A 129 -2.78 -0.47 -6.54
C LEU A 129 -1.72 -0.65 -5.45
N PHE A 130 -1.07 0.44 -5.02
CA PHE A 130 -0.11 0.41 -3.91
C PHE A 130 -0.78 -0.03 -2.61
N LEU A 131 -1.93 0.56 -2.27
CA LEU A 131 -2.66 0.21 -1.05
C LEU A 131 -3.18 -1.22 -1.12
N ALA A 132 -3.67 -1.67 -2.27
CA ALA A 132 -4.09 -3.05 -2.47
C ALA A 132 -2.94 -4.05 -2.22
N LEU A 133 -1.73 -3.74 -2.69
CA LEU A 133 -0.53 -4.54 -2.41
C LEU A 133 -0.15 -4.54 -0.93
N LYS A 134 -0.32 -3.41 -0.22
CA LYS A 134 -0.08 -3.34 1.23
C LYS A 134 -1.05 -4.17 2.03
N LEU A 135 -2.28 -4.31 1.57
CA LEU A 135 -3.28 -5.17 2.19
C LEU A 135 -3.03 -6.65 1.94
N ARG A 136 -2.19 -7.04 0.97
CA ARG A 136 -1.93 -8.46 0.66
C ARG A 136 -0.99 -9.13 1.67
N GLY A 137 -0.12 -8.35 2.32
CA GLY A 137 0.95 -8.84 3.22
C GLY A 137 0.57 -8.80 4.68
#